data_AF-A0A1H3DXR0-F1
#
_entry.id   AF-A0A1H3DXR0-F1
#
_cell.length_a   1.000
_cell.length_b   1.000
_cell.length_c   1.000
_cell.angle_alpha   90.00
_cell.angle_beta   90.00
_cell.angle_gamma   90.00
#
_symmetry.space_group_name_H-M   'P 1'
#
loop_
_entity.id
_entity.type
_entity.pdbx_description
1 polymer ?
#
loop_
_entity_poly.entity_id
_entity_poly.type
_entity_poly.pdbx_seq_one_letter_code
_entity_poly.pdbx_strand_id
1 'polypeptide(L)'
;MILKKVMMTWDQILELPKPLLFGKGSVRANRFDPTRVYLEFSSVEVVNMRNLYRQIKIWLKNARCVSIQFTYEGDLPTKELKRLRFSRSADKIWRSPHENLSIAAIPVVNAGTWILSVENRKDKLGVPVDASDLSSLFSFQLSIDVEGEVISS
;
A
#
# COMPACT_ATOMS: atom_id res chain seq x y z
N MET A 1 -13.59 4.99 -5.81
CA MET A 1 -12.95 3.74 -5.32
C MET A 1 -12.67 3.90 -3.83
N ILE A 2 -12.82 2.84 -3.03
CA ILE A 2 -12.69 2.93 -1.57
C ILE A 2 -11.51 2.04 -1.14
N LEU A 3 -10.50 2.62 -0.50
CA LEU A 3 -9.44 1.84 0.14
C LEU A 3 -10.07 1.04 1.28
N LYS A 4 -9.82 -0.28 1.35
CA LYS A 4 -10.34 -1.17 2.40
C LYS A 4 -9.30 -1.48 3.45
N LYS A 5 -8.09 -1.79 3.01
CA LYS A 5 -6.99 -2.19 3.90
C LYS A 5 -5.64 -1.95 3.28
N VAL A 6 -4.65 -1.85 4.17
CA VAL A 6 -3.23 -1.80 3.80
C VAL A 6 -2.49 -2.92 4.51
N MET A 7 -1.75 -3.70 3.76
CA MET A 7 -0.87 -4.73 4.29
C MET A 7 0.58 -4.36 4.02
N MET A 8 1.42 -4.42 5.05
CA MET A 8 2.86 -4.28 4.93
C MET A 8 3.55 -5.57 5.33
N THR A 9 4.56 -5.96 4.56
CA THR A 9 5.47 -7.04 4.94
C THR A 9 6.82 -6.42 5.30
N TRP A 10 7.31 -6.78 6.49
CA TRP A 10 8.60 -6.37 7.01
C TRP A 10 9.46 -7.59 7.25
N ASP A 11 10.76 -7.49 6.98
CA ASP A 11 11.72 -8.54 7.28
C ASP A 11 12.95 -8.01 8.03
N GLN A 12 13.87 -8.92 8.40
CA GLN A 12 15.04 -8.64 9.23
C GLN A 12 14.66 -8.10 10.63
N ILE A 13 13.50 -8.50 11.13
CA ILE A 13 13.04 -8.17 12.47
C ILE A 13 13.79 -9.08 13.45
N LEU A 14 14.58 -8.47 14.32
CA LEU A 14 15.33 -9.19 15.36
C LEU A 14 14.45 -9.50 16.57
N GLU A 15 13.56 -8.57 16.92
CA GLU A 15 12.69 -8.67 18.06
C GLU A 15 11.42 -7.87 17.78
N LEU A 16 10.25 -8.43 18.13
CA LEU A 16 8.99 -7.70 18.15
C LEU A 16 8.85 -7.00 19.50
N PRO A 17 8.88 -5.66 19.56
CA PRO A 17 8.70 -4.95 20.82
C PRO A 17 7.34 -5.27 21.45
N LYS A 18 7.28 -5.26 22.77
CA LYS A 18 6.04 -5.38 23.55
C LYS A 18 5.89 -4.11 24.41
N PRO A 19 4.71 -3.46 24.43
CA PRO A 19 3.49 -3.78 23.71
C PRO A 19 3.51 -3.39 22.22
N LEU A 20 2.57 -3.96 21.45
CA LEU A 20 2.27 -3.54 20.08
C LEU A 20 1.54 -2.20 20.13
N LEU A 21 2.11 -1.14 19.54
CA LEU A 21 1.66 0.25 19.74
C LEU A 21 0.91 0.87 18.54
N PHE A 22 0.64 0.13 17.45
CA PHE A 22 0.06 0.73 16.23
C PHE A 22 -1.45 0.53 16.12
N GLY A 23 -2.22 1.50 16.58
CA GLY A 23 -3.65 1.60 16.29
C GLY A 23 -4.43 0.30 16.57
N LYS A 24 -5.47 0.03 15.76
CA LYS A 24 -6.24 -1.22 15.79
C LYS A 24 -5.76 -2.18 14.68
N GLY A 25 -4.49 -2.09 14.31
CA GLY A 25 -3.87 -2.94 13.28
C GLY A 25 -3.59 -4.35 13.81
N SER A 26 -3.66 -5.35 12.92
CA SER A 26 -3.26 -6.71 13.26
C SER A 26 -1.80 -6.95 12.90
N VAL A 27 -1.10 -7.68 13.77
CA VAL A 27 0.32 -8.02 13.61
C VAL A 27 0.49 -9.52 13.67
N ARG A 28 1.13 -10.10 12.66
CA ARG A 28 1.37 -11.54 12.57
C ARG A 28 2.81 -11.80 12.17
N ALA A 29 3.55 -12.54 13.00
CA ALA A 29 4.84 -13.09 12.60
C ALA A 29 4.65 -14.28 11.65
N ASN A 30 5.56 -14.46 10.70
CA ASN A 30 5.57 -15.66 9.87
C ASN A 30 5.97 -16.87 10.73
N ARG A 31 5.24 -17.98 10.56
CA ARG A 31 5.42 -19.21 11.35
C ARG A 31 6.78 -19.90 11.09
N PHE A 32 7.31 -19.75 9.89
CA PHE A 32 8.54 -20.42 9.43
C PHE A 32 9.75 -19.49 9.44
N ASP A 33 9.53 -18.18 9.33
CA ASP A 33 10.56 -17.14 9.37
C ASP A 33 10.18 -16.05 10.40
N PRO A 34 10.60 -16.18 11.66
CA PRO A 34 10.22 -15.22 12.71
C PRO A 34 10.79 -13.81 12.45
N THR A 35 11.74 -13.66 11.53
CA THR A 35 12.27 -12.35 11.15
C THR A 35 11.34 -11.59 10.22
N ARG A 36 10.27 -12.23 9.74
CA ARG A 36 9.26 -11.66 8.85
C ARG A 36 7.94 -11.44 9.58
N VAL A 37 7.40 -10.23 9.46
CA VAL A 37 6.14 -9.84 10.09
C VAL A 37 5.23 -9.18 9.05
N TYR A 38 3.95 -9.48 9.19
CA TYR A 38 2.86 -8.91 8.42
C TYR A 38 2.09 -7.96 9.34
N LEU A 39 1.91 -6.73 8.86
CA LEU A 39 1.09 -5.71 9.51
C LEU A 39 -0.09 -5.41 8.61
N GLU A 40 -1.31 -5.51 9.12
CA GLU A 40 -2.52 -5.18 8.37
C GLU A 40 -3.31 -4.10 9.11
N PHE A 41 -3.69 -3.06 8.36
CA PHE A 41 -4.43 -1.90 8.86
C PHE A 41 -5.73 -1.72 8.08
N SER A 42 -6.81 -1.39 8.77
CA SER A 42 -8.08 -1.02 8.15
C SER A 42 -7.99 0.38 7.55
N SER A 43 -8.81 0.68 6.54
CA SER A 43 -8.79 2.00 5.89
C SER A 43 -9.10 3.19 6.80
N VAL A 44 -9.87 2.97 7.87
CA VAL A 44 -10.22 4.00 8.86
C VAL A 44 -8.98 4.45 9.65
N GLU A 45 -7.98 3.59 9.79
CA GLU A 45 -6.74 3.86 10.54
C GLU A 45 -5.64 4.48 9.68
N VAL A 46 -5.88 4.60 8.37
CA VAL A 46 -4.89 4.86 7.33
C VAL A 46 -4.85 6.35 6.93
N VAL A 47 -5.42 7.23 7.76
CA VAL A 47 -5.52 8.69 7.51
C VAL A 47 -4.15 9.34 7.21
N ASN A 48 -3.03 8.76 7.65
CA ASN A 48 -1.69 9.20 7.28
C ASN A 48 -0.70 8.02 7.14
N MET A 49 -0.71 7.35 5.99
CA MET A 49 0.16 6.20 5.70
C MET A 49 1.64 6.47 5.86
N ARG A 50 2.09 7.66 5.45
CA ARG A 50 3.49 8.07 5.53
C ARG A 50 3.95 8.14 6.98
N ASN A 51 3.14 8.72 7.86
CA ASN A 51 3.44 8.79 9.29
C ASN A 51 3.41 7.39 9.93
N LEU A 52 2.39 6.58 9.62
CA LEU A 52 2.29 5.20 10.11
C LEU A 52 3.52 4.38 9.72
N TYR A 53 3.92 4.43 8.45
CA TYR A 53 5.12 3.76 7.95
C TYR A 53 6.37 4.19 8.75
N ARG A 54 6.56 5.50 8.97
CA ARG A 54 7.72 6.03 9.72
C ARG A 54 7.73 5.53 11.16
N GLN A 55 6.58 5.52 11.83
CA GLN A 55 6.45 5.00 13.19
C GLN A 55 6.81 3.52 13.26
N ILE A 56 6.31 2.71 12.31
CA ILE A 56 6.65 1.29 12.21
C ILE A 56 8.16 1.10 11.99
N LYS A 57 8.76 1.87 11.08
CA LYS A 57 10.20 1.80 10.81
C LYS A 57 11.03 2.07 12.06
N ILE A 58 10.69 3.12 12.81
CA ILE A 58 11.37 3.47 14.07
C ILE A 58 11.23 2.34 15.09
N TRP A 59 10.02 1.78 15.22
CA TRP A 59 9.71 0.73 16.19
C TRP A 59 10.38 -0.61 15.89
N LEU A 60 10.42 -1.01 14.61
CA LEU A 60 11.11 -2.22 14.17
C LEU A 60 12.63 -2.04 14.00
N LYS A 61 13.16 -0.83 14.26
CA LYS A 61 14.58 -0.45 14.22
C LYS A 61 15.24 -0.72 12.86
N ASN A 62 15.82 -1.93 12.71
CA ASN A 62 16.61 -2.36 11.55
C ASN A 62 15.79 -3.15 10.53
N ALA A 63 14.49 -3.30 10.77
CA ALA A 63 13.64 -4.00 9.83
C ALA A 63 13.47 -3.22 8.54
N ARG A 64 13.19 -3.98 7.49
CA ARG A 64 13.02 -3.47 6.15
C ARG A 64 11.63 -3.81 5.66
N CYS A 65 10.89 -2.80 5.23
CA CYS A 65 9.62 -3.06 4.56
C CYS A 65 9.93 -3.62 3.17
N VAL A 66 9.50 -4.84 2.87
CA VAL A 66 9.75 -5.47 1.56
C VAL A 66 8.57 -5.31 0.60
N SER A 67 7.37 -5.09 1.13
CA SER A 67 6.16 -4.96 0.34
C SER A 67 5.13 -4.10 1.07
N ILE A 68 4.45 -3.24 0.32
CA ILE A 68 3.24 -2.54 0.74
C ILE A 68 2.15 -2.87 -0.27
N GLN A 69 0.97 -3.24 0.21
CA GLN A 69 -0.19 -3.59 -0.61
C GLN A 69 -1.41 -2.79 -0.16
N PHE A 70 -2.01 -2.05 -1.09
CA PHE A 70 -3.25 -1.30 -0.89
C PHE A 70 -4.39 -2.07 -1.55
N THR A 71 -5.38 -2.49 -0.77
CA THR A 71 -6.56 -3.19 -1.29
C THR A 71 -7.71 -2.22 -1.43
N TYR A 72 -8.27 -2.11 -2.62
CA TYR A 72 -9.41 -1.26 -2.93
C TYR A 72 -10.64 -2.10 -3.26
N GLU A 73 -11.81 -1.58 -2.92
CA GLU A 73 -13.10 -2.09 -3.37
C GLU A 73 -13.49 -1.48 -4.71
N GLY A 74 -14.14 -2.30 -5.54
CA GLY A 74 -14.60 -1.99 -6.88
C GLY A 74 -13.78 -2.64 -7.97
N ASP A 75 -14.13 -2.31 -9.20
CA ASP A 75 -13.41 -2.78 -10.39
C ASP A 75 -12.03 -2.11 -10.52
N LEU A 76 -11.13 -2.83 -11.16
CA LEU A 76 -9.79 -2.31 -11.47
C LEU A 76 -9.91 -1.09 -12.41
N PRO A 77 -9.36 0.09 -12.05
CA PRO A 77 -9.51 1.32 -12.82
C PRO A 77 -8.60 1.35 -14.05
N THR A 78 -8.94 0.56 -15.06
CA THR A 78 -8.07 0.34 -16.23
C THR A 78 -7.76 1.60 -17.04
N LYS A 79 -8.66 2.59 -17.06
CA LYS A 79 -8.43 3.88 -17.76
C LYS A 79 -7.37 4.70 -17.04
N GLU A 80 -7.48 4.84 -15.73
CA GLU A 80 -6.54 5.56 -14.87
C GLU A 80 -5.17 4.86 -14.86
N LEU A 81 -5.15 3.53 -14.82
CA LEU A 81 -3.91 2.76 -14.92
C LEU A 81 -3.16 3.04 -16.23
N LYS A 82 -3.86 3.05 -17.37
CA LYS A 82 -3.26 3.45 -18.65
C LYS A 82 -2.72 4.88 -18.62
N ARG A 83 -3.48 5.82 -18.04
CA ARG A 83 -3.04 7.23 -17.87
C ARG A 83 -1.75 7.33 -17.04
N LEU A 84 -1.63 6.50 -16.01
CA LEU A 84 -0.45 6.39 -15.14
C LEU A 84 0.66 5.51 -15.75
N ARG A 85 0.58 5.19 -17.05
CA ARG A 85 1.56 4.39 -17.80
C ARG A 85 1.73 2.95 -17.30
N PHE A 86 0.71 2.39 -16.65
CA PHE A 86 0.68 0.95 -16.41
C PHE A 86 0.38 0.21 -17.71
N SER A 87 1.06 -0.90 -17.91
CA SER A 87 0.85 -1.83 -19.02
C SER A 87 0.36 -3.17 -18.49
N ARG A 88 -0.54 -3.82 -19.23
CA ARG A 88 -1.09 -5.12 -18.84
C ARG A 88 -0.13 -6.23 -19.29
N SER A 89 0.34 -7.06 -18.35
CA SER A 89 1.08 -8.27 -18.64
C SER A 89 0.16 -9.46 -18.92
N ALA A 90 0.73 -10.55 -19.46
CA ALA A 90 -0.01 -11.75 -19.91
C ALA A 90 -0.82 -12.43 -18.80
N ASP A 91 -0.36 -12.31 -17.56
CA ASP A 91 -1.02 -12.75 -16.32
C ASP A 91 -2.23 -11.87 -15.89
N LYS A 92 -2.64 -10.92 -16.73
CA LYS A 92 -3.69 -9.92 -16.45
C LYS A 92 -3.35 -8.95 -15.31
N ILE A 93 -2.10 -8.94 -14.85
CA ILE A 93 -1.58 -7.95 -13.89
C ILE A 93 -1.19 -6.69 -14.67
N TRP A 94 -1.40 -5.53 -14.07
CA TRP A 94 -0.97 -4.25 -14.64
C TRP A 94 0.31 -3.82 -13.95
N ARG A 95 1.33 -3.39 -14.69
CA ARG A 95 2.64 -3.04 -14.13
C ARG A 95 3.07 -1.66 -14.59
N SER A 96 3.60 -0.87 -13.67
CA SER A 96 4.23 0.41 -13.98
C SER A 96 5.76 0.23 -14.05
N PRO A 97 6.42 0.77 -15.07
CA PRO A 97 7.88 0.73 -15.16
C PRO A 97 8.50 1.61 -14.08
N HIS A 98 9.42 1.05 -13.30
CA HIS A 98 10.21 1.79 -12.32
C HIS A 98 11.56 1.09 -12.15
N GLU A 99 12.64 1.86 -11.95
CA GLU A 99 14.00 1.31 -11.92
C GLU A 99 14.22 0.38 -10.72
N ASN A 100 13.78 0.81 -9.54
CA ASN A 100 14.06 0.12 -8.27
C ASN A 100 12.86 -0.65 -7.68
N LEU A 101 11.64 -0.34 -8.13
CA LEU A 101 10.40 -0.84 -7.52
C LEU A 101 9.62 -1.67 -8.53
N SER A 102 8.94 -2.67 -8.02
CA SER A 102 7.89 -3.39 -8.70
C SER A 102 6.56 -2.83 -8.25
N ILE A 103 5.91 -2.10 -9.15
CA ILE A 103 4.59 -1.52 -8.91
C ILE A 103 3.60 -2.27 -9.79
N ALA A 104 2.65 -2.96 -9.15
CA ALA A 104 1.67 -3.80 -9.84
C ALA A 104 0.25 -3.52 -9.33
N ALA A 105 -0.72 -3.47 -10.25
CA ALA A 105 -2.14 -3.46 -9.93
C ALA A 105 -2.75 -4.82 -10.35
N ILE A 106 -3.33 -5.52 -9.37
CA ILE A 106 -3.72 -6.93 -9.47
C ILE A 106 -5.22 -7.03 -9.22
N PRO A 107 -6.03 -7.46 -10.20
CA PRO A 107 -7.44 -7.74 -9.95
C PRO A 107 -7.59 -9.00 -9.07
N VAL A 108 -8.44 -8.94 -8.04
CA VAL A 108 -8.77 -10.11 -7.23
C VAL A 108 -10.07 -10.70 -7.76
N VAL A 109 -9.94 -11.81 -8.48
CA VAL A 109 -11.07 -12.47 -9.17
C VAL A 109 -12.13 -12.89 -8.15
N ASN A 110 -13.40 -12.62 -8.47
CA ASN A 110 -14.58 -12.96 -7.66
C ASN A 110 -14.68 -12.29 -6.28
N ALA A 111 -13.85 -11.29 -5.98
CA ALA A 111 -13.86 -10.60 -4.69
C ALA A 111 -14.30 -9.13 -4.77
N GLY A 112 -14.61 -8.61 -5.96
CA GLY A 112 -14.97 -7.20 -6.15
C GLY A 112 -13.89 -6.22 -5.64
N THR A 113 -12.64 -6.66 -5.62
CA THR A 113 -11.51 -5.91 -5.07
C THR A 113 -10.30 -6.02 -5.99
N TRP A 114 -9.36 -5.09 -5.81
CA TRP A 114 -8.07 -5.13 -6.48
C TRP A 114 -6.97 -4.59 -5.57
N ILE A 115 -5.73 -4.95 -5.88
CA ILE A 115 -4.56 -4.63 -5.04
C ILE A 115 -3.57 -3.80 -5.84
N LEU A 116 -3.15 -2.66 -5.29
CA LEU A 116 -1.93 -1.98 -5.70
C LEU A 116 -0.77 -2.49 -4.82
N SER A 117 0.14 -3.24 -5.39
CA SER A 117 1.32 -3.79 -4.73
C SER A 117 2.57 -3.04 -5.13
N VAL A 118 3.37 -2.67 -4.13
CA VAL A 118 4.67 -2.02 -4.29
C VAL A 118 5.71 -2.83 -3.55
N GLU A 119 6.69 -3.34 -4.27
CA GLU A 119 7.77 -4.17 -3.74
C GLU A 119 9.11 -3.61 -4.19
N ASN A 120 10.11 -3.58 -3.31
CA ASN A 120 11.46 -3.23 -3.74
C ASN A 120 12.16 -4.47 -4.30
N ARG A 121 12.54 -4.42 -5.58
CA ARG A 121 13.24 -5.53 -6.26
C ARG A 121 14.75 -5.40 -6.24
N LYS A 122 15.28 -4.20 -6.00
CA LYS A 122 16.70 -3.89 -6.15
C LYS A 122 17.38 -3.78 -4.78
N ASP A 123 18.60 -4.31 -4.70
CA ASP A 123 19.57 -4.07 -3.62
C ASP A 123 19.12 -4.37 -2.19
N LYS A 124 18.01 -5.09 -1.99
CA LYS A 124 17.58 -5.47 -0.64
C LYS A 124 17.38 -4.22 0.27
N LEU A 125 17.03 -3.05 -0.27
CA LEU A 125 16.93 -1.80 0.51
C LEU A 125 15.53 -1.51 1.07
N GLY A 126 14.51 -2.26 0.63
CA GLY A 126 13.14 -2.13 1.10
C GLY A 126 12.38 -1.00 0.43
N VAL A 127 11.05 -1.04 0.49
CA VAL A 127 10.16 -0.05 -0.11
C VAL A 127 10.40 1.30 0.57
N PRO A 128 10.75 2.38 -0.17
CA PRO A 128 10.96 3.70 0.42
C PRO A 128 9.66 4.23 1.00
N VAL A 129 9.76 5.10 2.02
CA VAL A 129 8.61 5.69 2.70
C VAL A 129 7.66 6.36 1.69
N ASP A 130 8.20 7.08 0.70
CA ASP A 130 7.39 7.83 -0.27
C ASP A 130 6.48 6.95 -1.14
N ALA A 131 6.77 5.65 -1.25
CA ALA A 131 5.88 4.71 -1.91
C ALA A 131 4.54 4.54 -1.17
N SER A 132 4.46 4.93 0.11
CA SER A 132 3.20 4.91 0.86
C SER A 132 2.16 5.88 0.29
N ASP A 133 2.61 6.91 -0.41
CA ASP A 133 1.77 7.96 -0.97
C ASP A 133 1.13 7.55 -2.30
N LEU A 134 1.58 6.44 -2.92
CA LEU A 134 0.97 5.90 -4.14
C LEU A 134 -0.50 5.52 -3.94
N SER A 135 -0.92 5.30 -2.70
CA SER A 135 -2.33 5.11 -2.36
C SER A 135 -3.21 6.29 -2.78
N SER A 136 -2.67 7.52 -2.74
CA SER A 136 -3.39 8.74 -3.10
C SER A 136 -3.74 8.82 -4.58
N LEU A 137 -2.95 8.17 -5.46
CA LEU A 137 -3.15 8.18 -6.91
C LEU A 137 -4.53 7.65 -7.33
N PHE A 138 -5.13 6.79 -6.50
CA PHE A 138 -6.43 6.17 -6.73
C PHE A 138 -7.49 6.56 -5.68
N SER A 139 -7.10 7.40 -4.71
CA SER A 139 -8.00 7.87 -3.66
C SER A 139 -8.63 9.23 -3.98
N PHE A 140 -8.36 9.81 -5.17
CA PHE A 140 -9.04 11.01 -5.67
C PHE A 140 -10.50 10.68 -6.07
N GLN A 141 -11.36 10.53 -5.07
CA GLN A 141 -12.81 10.65 -5.21
C GLN A 141 -13.46 11.41 -4.04
N LEU A 142 -12.71 12.23 -3.31
CA LEU A 142 -13.25 13.11 -2.27
C LEU A 142 -12.47 14.42 -2.27
N SER A 143 -12.86 15.40 -3.10
CA SER A 143 -12.68 16.87 -2.92
C SER A 143 -12.65 17.73 -4.20
N ILE A 144 -13.24 17.30 -5.34
CA ILE A 144 -13.56 18.24 -6.45
C ILE A 144 -15.01 18.08 -6.91
N ASP A 145 -15.93 17.97 -5.96
CA ASP A 145 -17.38 18.10 -6.21
C ASP A 145 -18.07 18.94 -5.11
N VAL A 146 -17.31 19.71 -4.30
CA VAL A 146 -17.87 20.57 -3.21
C VAL A 146 -17.48 22.06 -3.32
N GLU A 147 -16.63 22.46 -4.27
CA GLU A 147 -16.36 23.90 -4.55
C GLU A 147 -16.65 24.26 -6.01
N GLY A 148 -17.71 23.65 -6.56
CA GLY A 148 -18.28 23.96 -7.86
C GLY A 148 -19.49 24.90 -7.79
N GLU A 149 -19.46 25.93 -6.94
CA GLU A 149 -20.36 27.08 -7.07
C GLU A 149 -19.57 28.37 -6.87
N VAL A 150 -19.00 28.88 -7.96
CA VAL A 150 -18.76 30.31 -8.10
C VAL A 150 -20.15 30.92 -8.28
N ILE A 151 -20.76 31.39 -7.20
CA ILE A 151 -21.93 32.25 -7.30
C ILE A 151 -21.42 33.60 -7.79
N SER A 152 -21.50 33.82 -9.10
CA SER A 152 -21.50 35.15 -9.68
C SER A 152 -22.86 35.79 -9.38
N SER A 153 -22.88 36.81 -8.51
CA SER A 153 -23.78 37.96 -8.52
C SER A 153 -23.23 39.04 -7.59
#